data_AF-A0A8S4R0X5-F1
#
_entry.id   AF-A0A8S4R0X5-F1
#
_cell.length_a   1.000
_cell.length_b   1.000
_cell.length_c   1.000
_cell.angle_alpha   90.00
_cell.angle_beta   90.00
_cell.angle_gamma   90.00
#
_symmetry.space_group_name_H-M   'P 1'
#
loop_
_entity.id
_entity.type
_entity.pdbx_description
1 polymer ?
#
loop_
_entity_poly.entity_id
_entity_poly.type
_entity_poly.pdbx_seq_one_letter_code
_entity_poly.pdbx_strand_id
1 'polypeptide(L)'
;MSSVHLVWGRPTLCSTVRGCHSNTCDVEGQQTKRQLPTIMDIRELFYLTDISFTLTQALTGHAYNKHYLHRFHITTDDKCPCDNSTSQTLDHLFRECPRFGRLRLDHEFLCGPLGVSPYELRSQMRKRNTLQSYTDMINSILSDLKRFNNT
;
A
#
# COMPACT_ATOMS: atom_id res chain seq x y z
N MET A 1 -25.93 -25.16 14.14
CA MET A 1 -24.69 -24.47 14.52
C MET A 1 -23.54 -25.22 13.86
N SER A 2 -23.04 -24.76 12.72
CA SER A 2 -21.88 -25.37 12.06
C SER A 2 -20.80 -24.32 11.88
N SER A 3 -19.67 -24.59 12.52
CA SER A 3 -18.46 -23.78 12.54
C SER A 3 -17.75 -23.88 11.19
N VAL A 4 -17.47 -22.74 10.55
CA VAL A 4 -16.69 -22.69 9.31
C VAL A 4 -15.22 -22.51 9.71
N HIS A 5 -14.44 -23.59 9.62
CA HIS A 5 -12.99 -23.54 9.75
C HIS A 5 -12.38 -22.94 8.48
N LEU A 6 -11.81 -21.73 8.59
CA LEU A 6 -10.91 -21.18 7.57
C LEU A 6 -9.57 -21.92 7.64
N VAL A 7 -9.33 -22.80 6.66
CA VAL A 7 -8.03 -23.46 6.47
C VAL A 7 -7.10 -22.50 5.74
N TRP A 8 -6.09 -22.00 6.44
CA TRP A 8 -4.97 -21.28 5.83
C TRP A 8 -4.11 -22.27 5.04
N GLY A 9 -4.28 -22.29 3.71
CA GLY A 9 -3.49 -23.10 2.79
C GLY A 9 -2.02 -22.68 2.79
N ARG A 10 -1.11 -23.66 2.87
CA ARG A 10 0.34 -23.49 2.79
C ARG A 10 0.77 -22.77 1.50
N PRO A 11 1.91 -22.04 1.49
CA PRO A 11 2.45 -21.46 0.26
C PRO A 11 2.90 -22.58 -0.67
N THR A 12 2.26 -22.70 -1.82
CA THR A 12 2.76 -23.52 -2.93
C THR A 12 3.96 -22.81 -3.55
N LEU A 13 5.12 -23.48 -3.49
CA LEU A 13 6.28 -23.14 -4.30
C LEU A 13 5.83 -23.07 -5.77
N CYS A 14 6.01 -21.90 -6.37
CA CYS A 14 5.80 -21.67 -7.79
C CYS A 14 6.91 -22.41 -8.56
N SER A 15 6.66 -23.67 -8.89
CA SER A 15 7.42 -24.37 -9.92
C SER A 15 6.45 -24.88 -10.99
N THR A 16 6.53 -24.23 -12.15
CA THR A 16 6.10 -24.75 -13.46
C THR A 16 4.63 -24.53 -13.84
N VAL A 17 4.26 -23.28 -14.14
CA VAL A 17 3.14 -23.02 -15.07
C VAL A 17 3.68 -22.24 -16.27
N ARG A 18 3.80 -22.92 -17.42
CA ARG A 18 3.99 -22.27 -18.72
C ARG A 18 2.74 -21.43 -19.00
N GLY A 19 2.87 -20.12 -19.03
CA GLY A 19 1.75 -19.24 -19.38
C GLY A 19 1.74 -17.82 -18.81
N CYS A 20 2.76 -17.35 -18.08
CA CYS A 20 2.82 -15.95 -17.69
C CYS A 20 3.39 -15.08 -18.83
N HIS A 21 2.51 -14.43 -19.60
CA HIS A 21 2.84 -13.29 -20.46
C HIS A 21 2.59 -11.97 -19.71
N SER A 22 3.32 -11.78 -18.60
CA SER A 22 3.52 -10.48 -17.93
C SER A 22 4.46 -10.70 -16.74
N ASN A 23 5.59 -9.99 -16.72
CA ASN A 23 6.73 -10.19 -15.80
C ASN A 23 6.49 -9.73 -14.34
N THR A 24 5.30 -9.87 -13.76
CA THR A 24 5.02 -9.41 -12.39
C THR A 24 4.31 -10.48 -11.56
N CYS A 25 5.04 -11.54 -11.24
CA CYS A 25 4.75 -12.36 -10.08
C CYS A 25 5.13 -11.58 -8.81
N ASP A 26 4.31 -10.62 -8.40
CA ASP A 26 4.42 -9.98 -7.10
C ASP A 26 4.03 -11.00 -6.02
N VAL A 27 5.05 -11.71 -5.55
CA VAL A 27 5.03 -12.62 -4.41
C VAL A 27 4.58 -11.86 -3.15
N GLU A 28 3.50 -12.34 -2.56
CA GLU A 28 2.95 -11.85 -1.29
C GLU A 28 4.07 -11.75 -0.24
N GLY A 29 4.19 -10.59 0.41
CA GLY A 29 5.27 -10.28 1.37
C GLY A 29 6.45 -9.48 0.82
N GLN A 30 6.59 -9.28 -0.50
CA GLN A 30 7.63 -8.38 -1.05
C GLN A 30 7.40 -6.91 -0.67
N GLN A 31 6.15 -6.46 -0.55
CA GLN A 31 5.87 -5.03 -0.30
C GLN A 31 6.32 -4.59 1.09
N THR A 32 6.00 -5.36 2.13
CA THR A 32 6.49 -5.10 3.49
C THR A 32 8.02 -5.12 3.51
N LYS A 33 8.67 -6.11 2.87
CA LYS A 33 10.12 -6.23 2.82
C LYS A 33 10.79 -5.08 2.05
N ARG A 34 10.15 -4.55 1.01
CA ARG A 34 10.63 -3.37 0.27
C ARG A 34 10.67 -2.13 1.17
N GLN A 35 9.66 -1.94 2.02
CA GLN A 35 9.58 -0.77 2.91
C GLN A 35 10.35 -0.95 4.23
N LEU A 36 10.34 -2.17 4.79
CA LEU A 36 10.91 -2.54 6.09
C LEU A 36 11.76 -3.82 5.92
N PRO A 37 12.99 -3.68 5.38
CA PRO A 37 13.81 -4.83 5.00
C PRO A 37 14.34 -5.62 6.20
N THR A 38 14.44 -5.02 7.38
CA THR A 38 14.95 -5.67 8.59
C THR A 38 13.92 -5.72 9.71
N ILE A 39 14.07 -6.70 10.61
CA ILE A 39 13.25 -6.79 11.82
C ILE A 39 13.40 -5.55 12.72
N MET A 40 14.55 -4.86 12.65
CA MET A 40 14.78 -3.63 13.39
C MET A 40 13.91 -2.50 12.87
N ASP A 41 13.77 -2.36 11.54
CA ASP A 41 12.86 -1.35 10.95
C ASP A 41 11.41 -1.61 11.40
N ILE A 42 10.97 -2.88 11.46
CA ILE A 42 9.62 -3.24 11.93
C ILE A 42 9.42 -2.86 13.41
N ARG A 43 10.38 -3.21 14.27
CA ARG A 43 10.31 -2.91 15.71
C ARG A 43 10.33 -1.41 15.99
N GLU A 44 11.13 -0.66 15.23
CA GLU A 44 11.18 0.79 15.32
C GLU A 44 9.84 1.40 14.90
N LEU A 45 9.22 0.92 13.82
CA LEU A 45 7.89 1.40 13.43
C LEU A 45 6.86 1.18 14.54
N PHE A 46 6.84 -0.02 15.13
CA PHE A 46 5.92 -0.37 16.22
C PHE A 46 6.14 0.46 17.49
N TYR A 47 7.36 0.95 17.69
CA TYR A 47 7.68 1.83 18.81
C TYR A 47 7.27 3.28 18.56
N LEU A 48 7.32 3.73 17.29
CA LEU A 48 7.08 5.12 16.92
C LEU A 48 5.62 5.46 16.64
N THR A 49 4.81 4.48 16.24
CA THR A 49 3.40 4.69 15.89
C THR A 49 2.55 3.46 16.21
N ASP A 50 1.27 3.71 16.49
CA ASP A 50 0.27 2.66 16.53
C ASP A 50 0.03 2.10 15.13
N ILE A 51 -0.09 0.78 15.04
CA ILE A 51 -0.30 0.08 13.78
C ILE A 51 -1.78 0.02 13.48
N SER A 52 -2.23 0.91 12.60
CA SER A 52 -3.61 0.96 12.14
C SER A 52 -3.89 -0.13 11.09
N PHE A 53 -5.17 -0.42 10.89
CA PHE A 53 -5.63 -1.32 9.83
C PHE A 53 -5.18 -0.82 8.44
N THR A 54 -5.38 0.46 8.15
CA THR A 54 -4.97 1.12 6.90
C THR A 54 -3.47 1.10 6.68
N LEU A 55 -2.66 1.34 7.72
CA LEU A 55 -1.21 1.23 7.63
C LEU A 55 -0.79 -0.22 7.31
N THR A 56 -1.42 -1.21 7.95
CA THR A 56 -1.18 -2.63 7.66
C THR A 56 -1.50 -2.96 6.20
N GLN A 57 -2.61 -2.44 5.67
CA GLN A 57 -3.02 -2.62 4.27
C GLN A 57 -2.01 -1.98 3.30
N ALA A 58 -1.49 -0.80 3.63
CA ALA A 58 -0.44 -0.12 2.86
C ALA A 58 0.88 -0.91 2.84
N LEU A 59 1.30 -1.43 4.00
CA LEU A 59 2.53 -2.22 4.15
C LEU A 59 2.45 -3.55 3.40
N THR A 60 1.29 -4.21 3.45
CA THR A 60 1.11 -5.55 2.86
C THR A 60 0.72 -5.51 1.38
N GLY A 61 0.27 -4.35 0.87
CA GLY A 61 -0.23 -4.24 -0.49
C GLY A 61 -1.67 -4.75 -0.68
N HIS A 62 -2.39 -5.01 0.41
CA HIS A 62 -3.72 -5.62 0.41
C HIS A 62 -4.85 -4.61 0.53
N ALA A 63 -4.67 -3.39 0.02
CA ALA A 63 -5.67 -2.34 0.10
C ALA A 63 -6.78 -2.52 -0.94
N TYR A 64 -7.82 -1.67 -0.83
CA TYR A 64 -8.95 -1.67 -1.77
C TYR A 64 -8.63 -1.03 -3.14
N ASN A 65 -7.38 -1.08 -3.59
CA ASN A 65 -6.98 -0.52 -4.88
C ASN A 65 -7.29 -1.50 -6.02
N LYS A 66 -7.74 -1.00 -7.18
CA LYS A 66 -8.18 -1.82 -8.32
C LYS A 66 -7.12 -2.76 -8.85
N HIS A 67 -5.83 -2.42 -8.76
CA HIS A 67 -4.77 -3.38 -9.12
C HIS A 67 -4.84 -4.66 -8.27
N TYR A 68 -5.03 -4.52 -6.95
CA TYR A 68 -5.24 -5.66 -6.05
C TYR A 68 -6.58 -6.35 -6.34
N LEU A 69 -7.68 -5.58 -6.44
CA LEU A 69 -9.02 -6.16 -6.66
C LEU A 69 -9.13 -6.93 -7.98
N HIS A 70 -8.53 -6.42 -9.06
CA HIS A 70 -8.51 -7.07 -10.37
C HIS A 70 -7.71 -8.38 -10.34
N ARG A 71 -6.58 -8.42 -9.62
CA ARG A 71 -5.81 -9.67 -9.41
C ARG A 71 -6.65 -10.77 -8.75
N PHE A 72 -7.60 -10.41 -7.90
CA PHE A 72 -8.54 -11.34 -7.27
C PHE A 72 -9.89 -11.44 -8.01
N HIS A 73 -9.96 -10.93 -9.24
CA HIS A 73 -11.15 -10.96 -10.09
C HIS A 73 -12.40 -10.32 -9.46
N ILE A 74 -12.22 -9.33 -8.58
CA ILE A 74 -13.30 -8.56 -7.95
C ILE A 74 -13.77 -7.42 -8.86
N THR A 75 -12.84 -6.80 -9.60
CA THR A 75 -13.14 -5.74 -10.59
C THR A 75 -12.79 -6.20 -11.99
N THR A 76 -13.44 -5.59 -13.00
CA THR A 76 -13.25 -5.90 -14.44
C THR A 76 -11.91 -5.42 -14.99
N ASP A 77 -11.35 -4.38 -14.37
CA ASP A 77 -10.09 -3.75 -14.76
C ASP A 77 -9.31 -3.29 -13.53
N ASP A 78 -8.04 -2.95 -13.76
CA ASP A 78 -7.12 -2.39 -12.79
C ASP A 78 -7.00 -0.86 -12.87
N LYS A 79 -7.85 -0.17 -13.66
CA LYS A 79 -7.64 1.22 -14.08
C LYS A 79 -8.13 2.22 -13.05
N CYS A 80 -7.28 3.19 -12.71
CA CYS A 80 -7.61 4.25 -11.79
C CYS A 80 -8.68 5.16 -12.39
N PRO A 81 -9.79 5.45 -11.69
CA PRO A 81 -10.81 6.37 -12.18
C PRO A 81 -10.35 7.83 -12.32
N CYS A 82 -9.10 8.17 -12.01
CA CYS A 82 -8.57 9.51 -12.25
C CYS A 82 -8.36 9.81 -13.74
N ASP A 83 -8.02 8.81 -14.54
CA ASP A 83 -7.76 8.92 -15.98
C ASP A 83 -8.32 7.75 -16.80
N ASN A 84 -8.79 6.68 -16.14
CA ASN A 84 -9.26 5.43 -16.73
C ASN A 84 -8.21 4.70 -17.61
N SER A 85 -6.92 5.04 -17.47
CA SER A 85 -5.83 4.45 -18.28
C SER A 85 -4.68 3.92 -17.43
N THR A 86 -4.34 4.59 -16.33
CA THR A 86 -3.22 4.20 -15.47
C THR A 86 -3.66 3.09 -14.51
N SER A 87 -2.79 2.11 -14.26
CA SER A 87 -3.09 1.06 -13.27
C SER A 87 -3.15 1.67 -11.87
N GLN A 88 -4.20 1.37 -11.10
CA GLN A 88 -4.39 1.87 -9.74
C GLN A 88 -3.55 1.06 -8.73
N THR A 89 -2.24 1.22 -8.79
CA THR A 89 -1.31 0.68 -7.78
C THR A 89 -1.26 1.58 -6.55
N LEU A 90 -0.75 1.06 -5.41
CA LEU A 90 -0.51 1.90 -4.23
C LEU A 90 0.53 2.98 -4.49
N ASP A 91 1.53 2.70 -5.32
CA ASP A 91 2.56 3.67 -5.70
C ASP A 91 1.94 4.84 -6.47
N HIS A 92 1.09 4.53 -7.47
CA HIS A 92 0.31 5.54 -8.17
C HIS A 92 -0.53 6.38 -7.19
N LEU A 93 -1.27 5.74 -6.28
CA LEU A 93 -2.12 6.44 -5.32
C LEU A 93 -1.32 7.38 -4.39
N PHE A 94 -0.17 6.91 -3.89
CA PHE A 94 0.64 7.63 -2.91
C PHE A 94 1.62 8.64 -3.51
N ARG A 95 1.96 8.55 -4.81
CA ARG A 95 2.99 9.42 -5.42
C ARG A 95 2.50 10.23 -6.61
N GLU A 96 1.48 9.77 -7.35
CA GLU A 96 1.17 10.31 -8.68
C GLU A 96 -0.28 10.76 -8.84
N CYS A 97 -1.23 10.05 -8.23
CA CYS A 97 -2.65 10.19 -8.50
C CYS A 97 -3.14 11.62 -8.25
N PRO A 98 -3.66 12.34 -9.27
CA PRO A 98 -3.97 13.77 -9.12
C PRO A 98 -5.06 14.04 -8.07
N ARG A 99 -5.93 13.05 -7.79
CA ARG A 99 -6.99 13.17 -6.77
C ARG A 99 -6.46 13.39 -5.36
N PHE A 100 -5.25 12.90 -5.07
CA PHE A 100 -4.61 13.03 -3.76
C PHE A 100 -3.45 14.03 -3.77
N GLY A 101 -3.33 14.84 -4.83
CA GLY A 101 -2.24 15.80 -4.99
C GLY A 101 -2.16 16.79 -3.83
N ARG A 102 -3.30 17.23 -3.28
CA ARG A 102 -3.30 18.16 -2.14
C ARG A 102 -2.67 17.55 -0.89
N LEU A 103 -3.08 16.33 -0.52
CA LEU A 103 -2.53 15.62 0.64
C LEU A 103 -1.03 15.40 0.50
N ARG A 104 -0.58 15.05 -0.71
CA ARG A 104 0.85 14.88 -1.01
C ARG A 104 1.61 16.19 -0.88
N LEU A 105 1.12 17.27 -1.47
CA LEU A 105 1.78 18.59 -1.38
C LEU A 105 1.93 19.06 0.07
N ASP A 106 0.90 18.86 0.91
CA ASP A 106 0.97 19.21 2.32
C ASP A 106 2.05 18.37 3.05
N HIS A 107 2.15 17.07 2.76
CA HIS A 107 3.19 16.19 3.32
C HIS A 107 4.60 16.51 2.81
N GLU A 108 4.76 16.74 1.50
CA GLU A 108 6.02 17.11 0.86
C GLU A 108 6.55 18.44 1.40
N PHE A 109 5.67 19.42 1.61
CA PHE A 109 6.02 20.71 2.20
C PHE A 109 6.56 20.57 3.63
N LEU A 110 6.00 19.64 4.42
CA LEU A 110 6.52 19.32 5.75
C LEU A 110 7.89 18.63 5.67
N CYS A 111 8.06 17.72 4.72
CA CYS A 111 9.28 16.91 4.59
C CYS A 111 10.48 17.69 4.05
N GLY A 112 10.26 18.60 3.10
CA GLY A 112 11.31 19.33 2.36
C GLY A 112 12.31 20.05 3.27
N PRO A 113 11.88 20.97 4.16
CA PRO A 113 12.76 21.68 5.08
C PRO A 113 13.50 20.77 6.07
N LEU A 114 12.97 19.56 6.32
CA LEU A 114 13.54 18.59 7.25
C LEU A 114 14.52 17.61 6.58
N GLY A 115 14.69 17.68 5.25
CA GLY A 115 15.54 16.77 4.48
C GLY A 115 15.05 15.31 4.53
N VAL A 116 13.75 15.10 4.74
CA VAL A 116 13.14 13.77 4.80
C VAL A 116 12.57 13.40 3.44
N SER A 117 12.84 12.19 2.96
CA SER A 117 12.23 11.69 1.72
C SER A 117 10.73 11.41 1.93
N PRO A 118 9.80 12.09 1.23
CA PRO A 118 8.36 12.09 1.53
C PRO A 118 7.68 10.73 1.39
N TYR A 119 8.25 9.81 0.61
CA TYR A 119 7.58 8.54 0.26
C TYR A 119 8.35 7.30 0.72
N GLU A 120 9.46 7.50 1.45
CA GLU A 120 10.26 6.40 1.99
C GLU A 120 10.00 6.25 3.50
N LEU A 121 9.26 5.21 3.88
CA LEU A 121 8.85 4.98 5.28
C LEU A 121 10.01 5.03 6.27
N ARG A 122 11.17 4.48 5.91
CA ARG A 122 12.38 4.52 6.76
C ARG A 122 12.90 5.94 6.99
N SER A 123 12.77 6.82 6.00
CA SER A 123 13.09 8.23 6.16
C SER A 123 12.09 8.93 7.07
N GLN A 124 10.80 8.59 6.93
CA GLN A 124 9.72 9.13 7.75
C GLN A 124 9.89 8.85 9.24
N MET A 125 10.34 7.64 9.59
CA MET A 125 10.58 7.20 10.98
C MET A 125 11.64 8.03 11.72
N ARG A 126 12.47 8.82 11.01
CA ARG A 126 13.50 9.68 11.64
C ARG A 126 12.92 10.85 12.43
N LYS A 127 11.69 11.29 12.12
CA LYS A 127 11.03 12.43 12.77
C LYS A 127 9.56 12.10 13.01
N ARG A 128 9.10 12.28 14.26
CA ARG A 128 7.72 11.90 14.63
C ARG A 128 6.64 12.65 13.83
N ASN A 129 6.85 13.94 13.54
CA ASN A 129 5.89 14.74 12.78
C ASN A 129 5.78 14.30 11.32
N THR A 130 6.88 13.90 10.69
CA THR A 130 6.85 13.41 9.30
C THR A 130 6.20 12.02 9.25
N LEU A 131 6.55 11.12 10.18
CA LEU A 131 5.87 9.82 10.30
C LEU A 131 4.36 9.98 10.51
N GLN A 132 3.94 10.87 11.42
CA GLN A 132 2.52 11.14 11.67
C GLN A 132 1.83 11.66 10.40
N SER A 133 2.43 12.64 9.73
CA SER A 133 1.86 13.18 8.49
C SER A 133 1.79 12.12 7.37
N TYR A 134 2.77 11.22 7.30
CA TYR A 134 2.78 10.10 6.36
C TYR A 134 1.66 9.09 6.65
N THR A 135 1.48 8.71 7.92
CA THR A 135 0.41 7.77 8.30
C THR A 135 -0.97 8.40 8.11
N ASP A 136 -1.14 9.69 8.41
CA ASP A 136 -2.38 10.43 8.16
C ASP A 136 -2.71 10.50 6.67
N MET A 137 -1.71 10.81 5.82
CA MET A 137 -1.87 10.80 4.37
C MET A 137 -2.31 9.41 3.87
N ILE A 138 -1.64 8.33 4.30
CA ILE A 138 -2.03 6.95 3.95
C ILE A 138 -3.47 6.67 4.40
N ASN A 139 -3.81 7.02 5.65
CA ASN A 139 -5.12 6.76 6.20
C ASN A 139 -6.21 7.43 5.36
N SER A 140 -6.05 8.71 5.01
CA SER A 140 -7.00 9.45 4.17
C SER A 140 -7.12 8.87 2.77
N ILE A 141 -6.00 8.53 2.12
CA ILE A 141 -6.02 7.94 0.77
C ILE A 141 -6.75 6.60 0.78
N LEU A 142 -6.42 5.72 1.73
CA LEU A 142 -6.95 4.36 1.77
C LEU A 142 -8.40 4.29 2.25
N SER A 143 -8.82 5.17 3.17
CA SER A 143 -10.23 5.24 3.59
C SER A 143 -11.15 5.62 2.43
N ASP A 144 -10.65 6.45 1.51
CA ASP A 144 -11.43 6.94 0.37
C ASP A 144 -11.56 5.94 -0.78
N LEU A 145 -10.73 4.87 -0.82
CA LEU A 145 -10.69 3.96 -1.95
C LEU A 145 -12.01 3.22 -2.21
N LYS A 146 -12.72 2.79 -1.16
CA LYS A 146 -14.01 2.10 -1.33
C LYS A 146 -15.02 3.00 -2.04
N ARG A 147 -15.15 4.23 -1.56
CA ARG A 147 -16.01 5.25 -2.20
C ARG A 147 -15.54 5.59 -3.60
N PHE A 148 -14.23 5.74 -3.80
CA PHE A 148 -13.63 6.12 -5.06
C PHE A 148 -13.83 5.07 -6.16
N ASN A 149 -13.75 3.79 -5.80
CA ASN A 149 -13.87 2.70 -6.76
C ASN A 149 -15.32 2.35 -7.11
N ASN A 150 -16.32 3.05 -6.52
CA ASN A 150 -17.76 2.81 -6.72
C ASN A 150 -18.16 1.35 -6.48
N THR A 151 -17.62 0.79 -5.39
CA THR A 151 -17.77 -0.61 -4.94
C THR A 151 -18.30 -0.67 -3.53
#